data_AF-A0A5E4KAR3-F1
#
_entry.id   AF-A0A5E4KAR3-F1
#
_cell.length_a   1.000
_cell.length_b   1.000
_cell.length_c   1.000
_cell.angle_alpha   90.00
_cell.angle_beta   90.00
_cell.angle_gamma   90.00
#
_symmetry.space_group_name_H-M   'P 1'
#
loop_
_entity.id
_entity.type
_entity.pdbx_description
1 polymer ?
#
loop_
_entity_poly.entity_id
_entity_poly.type
_entity_poly.pdbx_seq_one_letter_code
_entity_poly.pdbx_strand_id
1 'polypeptide(L)'
;MIEFLRAILGGLFLFLVPGLAWCLLLFEKEKKDTLELVALSIALSISISTLSISFLSFMPGIKITLINAGIILVTLSVIPFFILIRKGNSLRDLYEELTARSYKKLNGKKI
;
A
#
# COMPACT_ATOMS: atom_id res chain seq x y z
N MET A 1 -29.69 -1.75 11.06
CA MET A 1 -28.91 -2.95 10.67
C MET A 1 -27.90 -2.64 9.57
N ILE A 2 -28.30 -1.98 8.47
CA ILE A 2 -27.41 -1.52 7.38
C ILE A 2 -26.29 -0.58 7.86
N GLU A 3 -26.60 0.36 8.76
CA GLU A 3 -25.62 1.29 9.36
C GLU A 3 -24.47 0.58 10.09
N PHE A 4 -24.79 -0.50 10.79
CA PHE A 4 -23.81 -1.27 11.56
C PHE A 4 -22.89 -2.07 10.64
N LEU A 5 -23.46 -2.68 9.60
CA LEU A 5 -22.70 -3.40 8.58
C LEU A 5 -21.77 -2.44 7.82
N ARG A 6 -22.25 -1.22 7.51
CA ARG A 6 -21.44 -0.16 6.90
C ARG A 6 -20.28 0.28 7.79
N ALA A 7 -20.52 0.44 9.09
CA ALA A 7 -19.47 0.82 10.03
C ALA A 7 -18.39 -0.28 10.16
N ILE A 8 -18.80 -1.55 10.23
CA ILE A 8 -17.87 -2.69 10.29
C ILE A 8 -17.05 -2.80 9.01
N LEU A 9 -17.71 -2.81 7.84
CA LEU A 9 -16.99 -2.89 6.57
C LEU A 9 -16.10 -1.66 6.35
N GLY A 10 -16.59 -0.47 6.69
CA GLY A 10 -15.83 0.77 6.58
C GLY A 10 -14.60 0.77 7.49
N GLY A 11 -14.75 0.35 8.74
CA GLY A 11 -13.64 0.22 9.68
C GLY A 11 -12.63 -0.85 9.26
N LEU A 12 -13.12 -2.00 8.82
CA LEU A 12 -12.29 -3.08 8.29
C LEU A 12 -11.50 -2.61 7.08
N PHE A 13 -12.14 -1.91 6.13
CA PHE A 13 -11.49 -1.35 4.96
C PHE A 13 -10.47 -0.27 5.33
N LEU A 14 -10.82 0.64 6.23
CA LEU A 14 -9.94 1.72 6.66
C LEU A 14 -8.69 1.21 7.39
N PHE A 15 -8.78 0.08 8.12
CA PHE A 15 -7.63 -0.55 8.77
C PHE A 15 -6.87 -1.52 7.86
N LEU A 16 -7.54 -2.32 7.03
CA LEU A 16 -6.86 -3.28 6.15
C LEU A 16 -6.12 -2.59 5.00
N VAL A 17 -6.75 -1.62 4.35
CA VAL A 17 -6.22 -1.01 3.11
C VAL A 17 -4.86 -0.35 3.29
N PRO A 18 -4.60 0.48 4.33
CA PRO A 18 -3.26 1.03 4.52
C PRO A 18 -2.23 -0.07 4.81
N GLY A 19 -2.56 -1.03 5.68
CA GLY A 19 -1.65 -2.16 5.99
C GLY A 19 -1.29 -2.99 4.76
N LEU A 20 -2.29 -3.33 3.93
CA LEU A 20 -2.09 -4.06 2.68
C LEU A 20 -1.28 -3.24 1.66
N ALA A 21 -1.60 -1.96 1.46
CA ALA A 21 -0.91 -1.12 0.50
C ALA A 21 0.59 -0.98 0.83
N TRP A 22 0.92 -0.83 2.12
CA TRP A 22 2.31 -0.80 2.58
C TRP A 22 2.99 -2.16 2.48
N CYS A 23 2.27 -3.25 2.80
CA CYS A 23 2.79 -4.61 2.68
C CYS A 23 3.15 -4.93 1.23
N LEU A 24 2.28 -4.59 0.28
CA LEU A 24 2.52 -4.74 -1.15
C LEU A 24 3.70 -3.87 -1.61
N LEU A 25 3.79 -2.62 -1.16
CA LEU A 25 4.88 -1.73 -1.56
C LEU A 25 6.25 -2.21 -1.07
N LEU A 26 6.34 -2.66 0.18
CA LEU A 26 7.59 -3.07 0.84
C LEU A 26 8.04 -4.49 0.44
N PHE A 27 7.09 -5.40 0.20
CA PHE A 27 7.36 -6.82 0.01
C PHE A 27 7.01 -7.36 -1.38
N GLU A 28 6.70 -6.49 -2.36
CA GLU A 28 6.34 -6.86 -3.75
C GLU A 28 7.33 -7.82 -4.45
N LYS A 29 8.59 -7.86 -3.99
CA LYS A 29 9.65 -8.66 -4.60
C LYS A 29 9.86 -10.02 -3.94
N GLU A 30 9.25 -10.29 -2.79
CA GLU A 30 9.48 -11.53 -2.07
C GLU A 30 8.36 -12.53 -2.37
N LYS A 31 8.74 -13.73 -2.82
CA LYS A 31 7.82 -14.88 -2.93
C LYS A 31 7.49 -15.35 -1.51
N LYS A 32 6.62 -14.62 -0.82
CA LYS A 32 6.11 -15.00 0.50
C LYS A 32 4.84 -15.82 0.36
N ASP A 33 4.70 -16.83 1.20
CA ASP A 33 3.49 -17.64 1.28
C ASP A 33 2.30 -16.77 1.71
N THR A 34 1.10 -17.14 1.25
CA THR A 34 -0.14 -16.37 1.49
C THR A 34 -0.40 -16.12 2.98
N LEU A 35 -0.03 -17.08 3.84
CA LEU A 35 -0.18 -16.96 5.30
C LEU A 35 0.70 -15.84 5.87
N GLU A 36 1.92 -15.72 5.35
CA GLU A 36 2.90 -14.74 5.79
C GLU A 36 2.45 -13.33 5.39
N LEU A 37 1.90 -13.18 4.17
CA LEU A 37 1.34 -11.91 3.69
C LEU A 37 0.17 -11.41 4.57
N VAL A 38 -0.73 -12.33 4.96
CA VAL A 38 -1.87 -12.02 5.83
C VAL A 38 -1.39 -11.60 7.22
N ALA A 39 -0.48 -12.37 7.82
CA ALA A 39 0.08 -12.05 9.13
C ALA A 39 0.81 -10.69 9.11
N LEU A 40 1.62 -10.45 8.08
CA LEU A 40 2.37 -9.20 7.91
C LEU A 40 1.43 -8.01 7.70
N SER A 41 0.38 -8.15 6.91
CA SER A 41 -0.61 -7.09 6.68
C SER A 41 -1.32 -6.68 7.98
N ILE A 42 -1.69 -7.65 8.82
CA ILE A 42 -2.36 -7.38 10.10
C ILE A 42 -1.39 -6.69 11.06
N ALA A 43 -0.18 -7.23 11.21
CA ALA A 43 0.86 -6.64 12.05
C ALA A 43 1.20 -5.20 11.62
N LEU A 44 1.36 -4.99 10.31
CA LEU A 44 1.72 -3.69 9.76
C LEU A 44 0.60 -2.66 9.93
N SER A 45 -0.67 -3.06 9.81
CA SER A 45 -1.82 -2.18 10.09
C SER A 45 -1.83 -1.70 11.55
N ILE A 46 -1.65 -2.62 12.51
CA ILE A 46 -1.63 -2.30 13.95
C ILE A 46 -0.42 -1.42 14.29
N SER A 47 0.76 -1.74 13.74
CA SER A 47 1.96 -0.94 13.96
C SER A 47 1.83 0.45 13.37
N ILE A 48 1.38 0.59 12.12
CA ILE A 48 1.21 1.90 11.47
C ILE A 48 0.19 2.75 12.21
N SER A 49 -0.97 2.19 12.54
CA SER A 49 -2.03 2.94 13.23
C SER A 49 -1.57 3.42 14.60
N THR A 50 -0.96 2.54 15.40
CA THR A 50 -0.42 2.90 16.73
C THR A 50 0.70 3.93 16.62
N LEU A 51 1.67 3.71 15.73
CA LEU A 51 2.81 4.60 15.54
C LEU A 51 2.34 5.99 15.09
N SER A 52 1.32 6.06 14.24
CA SER A 52 0.74 7.31 13.77
C SER A 52 0.09 8.13 14.86
N ILE A 53 -0.69 7.48 15.73
CA ILE A 53 -1.35 8.14 16.86
C ILE A 53 -0.30 8.56 17.90
N SER A 54 0.67 7.70 18.20
CA SER A 54 1.77 8.03 19.10
C SER A 54 2.64 9.18 18.55
N PHE A 55 2.90 9.20 17.25
CA PHE A 55 3.65 10.29 16.60
C PHE A 55 2.88 11.62 16.67
N LEU A 56 1.57 11.59 16.44
CA LEU A 56 0.72 12.76 16.61
C LEU A 56 0.71 13.26 18.06
N SER A 57 0.72 12.34 19.02
CA SER A 57 0.82 12.65 20.45
C SER A 57 2.18 13.23 20.85
N PHE A 58 3.24 12.90 20.11
CA PHE A 58 4.60 13.38 20.37
C PHE A 58 4.84 14.79 19.84
N MET A 59 4.06 15.25 18.84
CA MET A 59 4.14 16.63 18.36
C MET A 59 3.59 17.61 19.41
N PRO A 60 4.43 18.51 19.96
CA PRO A 60 4.00 19.43 21.00
C PRO A 60 2.95 20.40 20.45
N GLY A 61 1.77 20.44 21.07
CA GLY A 61 0.69 21.38 20.76
C GLY A 61 -0.49 20.81 19.96
N ILE A 62 -0.44 19.56 19.50
CA ILE A 62 -1.54 18.95 18.75
C ILE A 62 -2.37 18.05 19.67
N LYS A 63 -3.65 18.40 19.87
CA LYS A 63 -4.59 17.52 20.57
C LYS A 63 -4.96 16.34 19.68
N ILE A 64 -4.99 15.14 20.26
CA ILE A 64 -5.50 13.93 19.60
C ILE A 64 -7.03 14.06 19.53
N THR A 65 -7.51 14.67 18.45
CA THR A 65 -8.94 14.72 18.13
C THR A 65 -9.26 13.67 17.08
N LEU A 66 -10.53 13.26 17.00
CA LEU A 66 -11.01 12.32 15.99
C LEU A 66 -10.68 12.78 14.56
N ILE A 67 -10.71 14.09 14.33
CA ILE A 67 -10.41 14.72 13.04
C ILE A 67 -8.94 14.51 12.67
N ASN A 68 -8.01 14.79 13.60
CA ASN A 68 -6.57 14.65 13.33
C ASN A 68 -6.17 13.18 13.11
N ALA A 69 -6.72 12.26 13.90
CA ALA A 69 -6.50 10.83 13.72
C ALA A 69 -7.04 10.34 12.36
N GLY A 70 -8.23 10.81 11.96
CA GLY A 70 -8.81 10.48 10.66
C GLY A 70 -7.97 10.98 9.49
N ILE A 71 -7.49 12.23 9.53
CA ILE A 71 -6.64 12.82 8.47
C ILE A 71 -5.35 12.02 8.30
N ILE A 72 -4.73 11.59 9.39
CA ILE A 72 -3.49 10.82 9.35
C ILE A 72 -3.73 9.44 8.74
N LEU A 73 -4.78 8.73 9.15
CA LEU A 73 -5.11 7.42 8.58
C LEU A 73 -5.39 7.50 7.07
N VAL A 74 -6.12 8.52 6.62
CA VAL A 74 -6.35 8.76 5.19
C VAL A 74 -5.04 9.03 4.46
N THR A 75 -4.19 9.91 5.01
CA THR A 75 -2.89 10.26 4.41
C THR A 75 -2.00 9.02 4.27
N LEU A 76 -1.96 8.17 5.30
CA LEU A 76 -1.20 6.93 5.31
C LEU A 76 -1.66 5.88 4.32
N SER A 77 -2.93 5.92 3.92
CA SER A 77 -3.47 5.05 2.88
C SER A 77 -3.19 5.60 1.47
N VAL A 78 -3.29 6.92 1.29
CA VAL A 78 -3.12 7.58 -0.02
C VAL A 78 -1.67 7.55 -0.50
N ILE A 79 -0.69 7.74 0.38
CA ILE A 79 0.74 7.75 0.03
C ILE A 79 1.20 6.43 -0.66
N PRO A 80 1.06 5.25 -0.03
CA PRO A 80 1.53 4.00 -0.64
C PRO A 80 0.74 3.68 -1.91
N PHE A 81 -0.55 4.02 -1.96
CA PHE A 81 -1.39 3.83 -3.14
C PHE A 81 -0.90 4.66 -4.33
N PHE A 82 -0.54 5.92 -4.09
CA PHE A 82 0.02 6.80 -5.12
C PHE A 82 1.38 6.29 -5.64
N ILE A 83 2.23 5.77 -4.75
CA ILE A 83 3.52 5.19 -5.11
C ILE A 83 3.33 3.90 -5.93
N LEU A 84 2.39 3.04 -5.54
CA LEU A 84 2.04 1.81 -6.26
C LEU A 84 1.59 2.09 -7.70
N ILE A 85 0.70 3.08 -7.89
CA ILE A 85 0.26 3.50 -9.23
C ILE A 85 1.44 3.99 -10.07
N ARG A 86 2.32 4.81 -9.48
CA ARG A 86 3.51 5.31 -10.18
C ARG A 86 4.47 4.19 -10.59
N LYS A 87 4.68 3.22 -9.70
CA LYS A 87 5.57 2.07 -9.93
C LYS A 87 5.03 1.14 -11.01
N GLY A 88 3.71 0.89 -11.02
CA GLY A 88 3.05 0.08 -12.04
C GLY A 88 3.19 0.65 -13.46
N ASN A 89 3.13 1.98 -13.61
CA ASN A 89 3.37 2.62 -14.90
C ASN A 89 4.82 2.45 -15.39
N SER A 90 5.81 2.59 -14.51
CA SER A 90 7.23 2.48 -14.90
C SER A 90 7.64 1.06 -15.30
N LEU A 91 7.03 0.02 -14.74
CA LEU A 91 7.30 -1.38 -15.12
C LEU A 91 6.66 -1.75 -16.47
N ARG A 92 5.51 -1.17 -16.82
CA ARG A 92 4.91 -1.34 -18.14
C ARG A 92 5.82 -0.79 -19.23
N ASP A 93 6.39 0.40 -19.03
CA ASP A 93 7.34 1.01 -19.97
C ASP A 93 8.59 0.14 -20.16
N LEU A 94 9.13 -0.42 -19.06
CA LEU A 94 10.31 -1.29 -19.11
C LEU A 94 10.02 -2.62 -19.84
N TYR A 95 8.83 -3.18 -19.65
CA TYR A 95 8.42 -4.42 -20.31
C TYR A 95 8.23 -4.20 -21.81
N GLU A 96 7.61 -3.09 -22.22
CA GLU A 96 7.49 -2.73 -23.63
C GLU A 96 8.87 -2.53 -24.29
N GLU A 97 9.81 -1.89 -23.61
CA GLU A 97 11.18 -1.70 -24.12
C GLU A 97 11.94 -3.05 -24.26
N LEU A 98 11.82 -3.94 -23.27
CA LEU A 98 12.43 -5.28 -23.31
C LEU A 98 11.81 -6.15 -24.42
N THR A 99 10.50 -6.06 -24.61
CA THR A 99 9.79 -6.82 -25.65
C THR A 99 10.18 -6.32 -27.04
N ALA A 100 10.31 -4.99 -27.23
CA ALA A 100 10.80 -4.39 -28.46
C ALA A 100 12.26 -4.78 -28.76
N ARG A 101 13.14 -4.82 -27.76
CA ARG A 101 14.53 -5.31 -27.93
C ARG A 101 14.59 -6.79 -28.26
N SER A 102 13.78 -7.63 -27.62
CA SER A 102 13.75 -9.07 -27.87
C SER A 102 13.28 -9.37 -29.30
N TYR A 103 12.23 -8.68 -29.77
CA TYR A 103 11.74 -8.80 -31.14
C TYR A 103 12.79 -8.39 -32.18
N LYS A 104 13.49 -7.27 -31.95
CA LYS A 104 14.58 -6.81 -32.84
C LYS A 104 15.76 -7.77 -32.88
N LYS A 105 16.10 -8.41 -31.75
CA LYS A 105 17.20 -9.38 -31.65
C LYS A 105 16.87 -10.71 -32.34
N LEU A 106 15.60 -11.15 -32.30
CA LEU A 106 15.13 -12.34 -33.01
C LEU A 106 15.08 -12.12 -34.53
N ASN A 107 14.67 -10.94 -34.99
CA ASN A 107 14.56 -10.64 -36.41
C ASN A 107 15.92 -10.24 -37.05
N GLY A 108 16.87 -9.74 -36.25
CA GLY A 108 18.22 -9.40 -36.69
C GLY A 108 19.19 -10.59 -36.81
N LYS A 109 18.80 -11.80 -36.36
CA LYS A 109 19.62 -13.03 -36.45
C LYS A 109 19.28 -13.86 -37.70
N LYS A 110 18.63 -13.24 -38.70
CA LYS A 110 18.20 -13.90 -39.93
C LYS A 110 18.84 -13.25 -41.15
N ILE A 111 20.18 -13.22 -41.19
CA ILE A 111 21.00 -13.09 -42.41
C ILE A 111 22.26 -13.93 -42.18
#